data_AF-A0A6J1FGG9-F1
#
_entry.id   AF-A0A6J1FGG9-F1
#
_cell.length_a   1.000
_cell.length_b   1.000
_cell.length_c   1.000
_cell.angle_alpha   90.00
_cell.angle_beta   90.00
_cell.angle_gamma   90.00
#
_symmetry.space_group_name_H-M   'P 1'
#
loop_
_entity.id
_entity.type
_entity.pdbx_description
1 polymer ?
#
loop_
_entity_poly.entity_id
_entity_poly.type
_entity_poly.pdbx_seq_one_letter_code
_entity_poly.pdbx_strand_id
1 'polypeptide(L)'
;MEGALNLLGGATFCPVSMSRTLRCQRSLSPHLHFVSSIARSAGLYTNGKKLSFGRAGLRVRCEVRLGDVLDKKVIESRSSVENEQHFTCVMKFGGSSVASAERMIEVAELIRSFPEERPLIVLSAMGKTTNKLLLAGEKAVSCGATNASDIEEMKFIKQLHLKTADELGVNRSIIANHLDELEQLLKGIAMMKELTLRTRDYLVSFGECMSTRIFAAYLNRIGVKARQYDAFEIGFITTDDFTNADILEATYPAVAKRLLGDWNSDPAIPIVTGFLGKGWRSCAVTTLGRGGSDLTATTIGKALGLREIQVWKDVDGVLTCDPNIYSGAEPVPFLTFDEAAELAYFGAQVLHPQSMRPAREGDIPVRVKNSYNPQAPGTLITRNRDMSKAVLTSIVLKRNVTMLDIVSTRMLGQYGFLAKVFAIFEDLGISVDVVATSEVSLSLTLDPSKLWSRELIQQELDHVVEELEKIAVVKLLQHRSIISLIGNVQRSSLILEKAFHVFHTNGVNVQMISQGASKVNISLIVNDNEAEQCVRALHSVFFVTDELKLDAK
;
A
#
# COMPACT_ATOMS: atom_id res chain seq x y z
N MET A 1 -2.63 -44.95 -51.56
CA MET A 1 -3.36 -43.93 -52.35
C MET A 1 -2.80 -42.59 -51.91
N GLU A 2 -1.65 -42.17 -52.47
CA GLU A 2 -1.47 -41.44 -53.74
C GLU A 2 -1.86 -39.95 -53.69
N GLY A 3 -0.91 -39.10 -54.12
CA GLY A 3 -1.05 -37.73 -54.67
C GLY A 3 -1.18 -36.61 -53.63
N ALA A 4 -0.22 -35.71 -53.36
CA ALA A 4 0.56 -34.80 -54.23
C ALA A 4 -0.29 -33.85 -55.10
N LEU A 5 -0.23 -32.52 -54.83
CA LEU A 5 0.22 -31.48 -55.79
C LEU A 5 0.01 -30.01 -55.33
N ASN A 6 1.08 -29.25 -55.59
CA ASN A 6 1.33 -27.80 -55.62
C ASN A 6 0.25 -26.87 -56.22
N LEU A 7 0.37 -25.55 -55.91
CA LEU A 7 0.53 -24.36 -56.81
C LEU A 7 0.04 -23.08 -56.08
N LEU A 8 0.90 -22.09 -55.77
CA LEU A 8 1.38 -20.91 -56.55
C LEU A 8 0.38 -19.73 -56.74
N GLY A 9 0.88 -18.51 -56.46
CA GLY A 9 0.34 -17.20 -56.91
C GLY A 9 -0.19 -16.31 -55.77
N GLY A 10 0.16 -15.03 -55.58
CA GLY A 10 0.83 -14.02 -56.41
C GLY A 10 -0.05 -12.77 -56.55
N ALA A 11 0.50 -11.59 -56.18
CA ALA A 11 0.05 -10.23 -56.52
C ALA A 11 -1.26 -9.72 -55.81
N THR A 12 -1.54 -8.44 -55.53
CA THR A 12 -0.98 -7.13 -55.92
C THR A 12 -1.58 -6.01 -55.05
N PHE A 13 -0.90 -4.86 -55.05
CA PHE A 13 -1.23 -3.57 -54.44
C PHE A 13 -2.39 -2.78 -55.11
N CYS A 14 -2.91 -1.79 -54.35
CA CYS A 14 -3.43 -0.45 -54.76
C CYS A 14 -4.91 -0.33 -55.27
N PRO A 15 -5.51 0.90 -55.36
CA PRO A 15 -5.80 1.94 -54.35
C PRO A 15 -7.21 2.60 -54.60
N VAL A 16 -7.39 3.88 -54.20
CA VAL A 16 -8.44 4.89 -54.59
C VAL A 16 -9.49 5.18 -53.50
N SER A 17 -9.38 6.27 -52.72
CA SER A 17 -9.77 7.69 -52.95
C SER A 17 -11.29 7.96 -52.97
N MET A 18 -11.78 8.80 -52.03
CA MET A 18 -12.44 10.08 -52.39
C MET A 18 -12.73 10.96 -51.17
N SER A 19 -12.38 12.24 -51.33
CA SER A 19 -12.63 13.39 -50.47
C SER A 19 -14.09 13.87 -50.51
N ARG A 20 -14.57 14.49 -49.42
CA ARG A 20 -15.44 15.70 -49.48
C ARG A 20 -15.51 16.46 -48.13
N THR A 21 -14.88 17.63 -48.12
CA THR A 21 -15.31 18.95 -47.59
C THR A 21 -16.19 19.06 -46.34
N LEU A 22 -15.71 19.83 -45.36
CA LEU A 22 -16.54 20.71 -44.53
C LEU A 22 -15.83 22.06 -44.28
N ARG A 23 -16.60 23.14 -44.46
CA ARG A 23 -16.20 24.55 -44.45
C ARG A 23 -15.93 25.08 -43.04
N CYS A 24 -15.01 26.03 -43.01
CA CYS A 24 -14.57 26.84 -41.89
C CYS A 24 -15.55 28.01 -41.60
N GLN A 25 -15.83 28.28 -40.32
CA GLN A 25 -16.27 29.59 -39.83
C GLN A 25 -15.42 29.97 -38.60
N ARG A 26 -14.86 31.18 -38.64
CA ARG A 26 -13.98 31.82 -37.65
C ARG A 26 -14.78 32.52 -36.55
N SER A 27 -14.25 32.55 -35.32
CA SER A 27 -14.18 33.70 -34.37
C SER A 27 -13.77 33.18 -32.98
N LEU A 28 -13.09 33.86 -32.06
CA LEU A 28 -12.20 35.03 -32.00
C LEU A 28 -11.50 34.89 -30.61
N SER A 29 -10.21 35.15 -30.52
CA SER A 29 -9.44 35.29 -29.27
C SER A 29 -8.85 36.71 -29.17
N PRO A 30 -8.51 37.18 -27.95
CA PRO A 30 -7.34 38.05 -27.76
C PRO A 30 -6.54 37.65 -26.50
N HIS A 31 -5.23 37.35 -26.55
CA HIS A 31 -4.03 38.19 -26.72
C HIS A 31 -3.29 38.47 -25.39
N LEU A 32 -2.07 37.92 -25.26
CA LEU A 32 -1.03 38.30 -24.31
C LEU A 32 0.05 39.08 -25.07
N HIS A 33 0.43 40.25 -24.56
CA HIS A 33 1.43 41.15 -25.14
C HIS A 33 2.85 40.80 -24.67
N PHE A 34 3.77 40.68 -25.61
CA PHE A 34 5.22 40.82 -25.39
C PHE A 34 5.63 42.23 -25.83
N VAL A 35 6.31 42.97 -24.94
CA VAL A 35 6.92 44.27 -25.28
C VAL A 35 8.42 44.07 -25.40
N SER A 36 8.94 44.24 -26.62
CA SER A 36 10.34 44.56 -26.89
C SER A 36 10.42 46.03 -27.30
N SER A 37 11.20 46.84 -26.60
CA SER A 37 11.50 48.21 -27.03
C SER A 37 12.90 48.26 -27.63
N ILE A 38 12.97 48.52 -28.94
CA ILE A 38 14.16 49.03 -29.62
C ILE A 38 14.03 50.55 -29.66
N ALA A 39 15.04 51.26 -29.15
CA ALA A 39 15.27 52.66 -29.49
C ALA A 39 16.41 52.73 -30.52
N ARG A 40 16.13 53.36 -31.66
CA ARG A 40 17.07 53.62 -32.77
C ARG A 40 17.89 54.88 -32.48
N SER A 41 19.17 54.88 -32.85
CA SER A 41 19.82 56.07 -33.41
C SER A 41 20.84 55.70 -34.49
N ALA A 42 20.60 56.31 -35.66
CA ALA A 42 21.38 56.49 -36.88
C ALA A 42 22.85 56.04 -36.93
N GLY A 43 23.22 55.41 -38.05
CA GLY A 43 24.60 55.03 -38.36
C GLY A 43 25.43 56.13 -39.01
N LEU A 44 26.73 55.83 -39.19
CA LEU A 44 27.64 56.38 -40.19
C LEU A 44 28.88 55.45 -40.30
N TYR A 45 29.16 55.02 -41.54
CA TYR A 45 30.47 54.83 -42.19
C TYR A 45 31.48 53.71 -41.81
N THR A 46 31.59 52.78 -42.77
CA THR A 46 32.78 52.26 -43.50
C THR A 46 33.85 51.33 -42.88
N ASN A 47 33.99 50.20 -43.60
CA ASN A 47 35.20 49.45 -44.01
C ASN A 47 36.07 48.71 -42.99
N GLY A 48 36.32 47.42 -43.27
CA GLY A 48 37.57 46.73 -42.94
C GLY A 48 37.43 45.31 -42.40
N LYS A 49 37.77 44.31 -43.23
CA LYS A 49 37.87 42.89 -42.89
C LYS A 49 38.88 42.61 -41.76
N LYS A 50 38.55 41.73 -40.81
CA LYS A 50 39.15 40.38 -40.58
C LYS A 50 38.75 39.81 -39.21
N LEU A 51 38.36 38.54 -39.20
CA LEU A 51 38.19 37.71 -38.00
C LEU A 51 39.53 37.33 -37.35
N SER A 52 39.58 37.32 -36.02
CA SER A 52 40.24 36.27 -35.22
C SER A 52 39.86 36.34 -33.73
N PHE A 53 39.87 35.17 -33.09
CA PHE A 53 39.41 34.79 -31.74
C PHE A 53 39.97 35.58 -30.54
N GLY A 54 39.20 35.62 -29.45
CA GLY A 54 39.68 35.89 -28.08
C GLY A 54 38.56 36.10 -27.06
N ARG A 55 38.40 35.17 -26.10
CA ARG A 55 37.50 35.28 -24.93
C ARG A 55 37.90 36.45 -24.03
N ALA A 56 36.94 37.27 -23.59
CA ALA A 56 37.08 38.15 -22.44
C ALA A 56 35.74 38.28 -21.69
N GLY A 57 35.76 38.01 -20.39
CA GLY A 57 34.61 38.18 -19.50
C GLY A 57 34.37 39.63 -19.10
N LEU A 58 33.19 39.92 -18.56
CA LEU A 58 32.92 41.18 -17.89
C LEU A 58 32.18 40.96 -16.56
N ARG A 59 32.72 41.62 -15.54
CA ARG A 59 32.30 41.74 -14.14
C ARG A 59 31.01 42.55 -14.02
N VAL A 60 30.12 42.16 -13.10
CA VAL A 60 29.09 43.05 -12.57
C VAL A 60 29.27 43.18 -11.06
N ARG A 61 29.35 44.43 -10.59
CA ARG A 61 29.56 44.86 -9.22
C ARG A 61 28.21 45.35 -8.70
N CYS A 62 27.74 44.86 -7.55
CA CYS A 62 26.53 45.34 -6.91
C CYS A 62 26.91 46.19 -5.69
N GLU A 63 26.45 47.44 -5.64
CA GLU A 63 26.62 48.34 -4.51
C GLU A 63 25.62 47.99 -3.40
N VAL A 64 26.13 47.86 -2.18
CA VAL A 64 25.37 47.64 -0.97
C VAL A 64 24.93 49.01 -0.42
N ARG A 65 23.62 49.20 -0.23
CA ARG A 65 23.10 50.20 0.70
C ARG A 65 22.60 49.48 1.95
N LEU A 66 23.24 49.78 3.08
CA LEU A 66 22.77 49.43 4.41
C LEU A 66 21.50 50.23 4.73
N GLY A 67 20.51 49.55 5.30
CA GLY A 67 19.30 50.13 5.87
C GLY A 67 18.64 49.12 6.82
N ASP A 68 19.16 49.13 8.04
CA ASP A 68 18.61 48.75 9.35
C ASP A 68 17.86 47.43 9.60
N VAL A 69 18.42 46.75 10.60
CA VAL A 69 17.94 45.62 11.40
C VAL A 69 16.78 46.07 12.30
N LEU A 70 15.90 45.12 12.66
CA LEU A 70 14.70 45.17 13.54
C LEU A 70 13.40 45.21 12.70
N ASP A 71 12.50 44.21 12.68
CA ASP A 71 11.96 43.43 13.80
C ASP A 71 11.64 41.98 13.39
N LYS A 72 12.31 41.03 14.05
CA LYS A 72 12.07 39.58 13.90
C LYS A 72 10.98 39.08 14.87
N LYS A 73 10.03 39.94 15.24
CA LYS A 73 9.06 39.72 16.33
C LYS A 73 7.58 39.68 15.93
N VAL A 74 7.25 39.68 14.63
CA VAL A 74 5.84 39.70 14.16
C VAL A 74 5.37 38.38 13.52
N ILE A 75 6.23 37.36 13.45
CA ILE A 75 5.85 36.03 12.90
C ILE A 75 5.55 35.00 14.01
N GLU A 76 5.95 35.25 15.26
CA GLU A 76 5.71 34.33 16.38
C GLU A 76 4.40 34.56 17.16
N SER A 77 3.53 35.49 16.72
CA SER A 77 2.26 35.76 17.40
C SER A 77 1.01 35.56 16.54
N ARG A 78 1.14 34.99 15.32
CA ARG A 78 -0.01 34.58 14.49
C ARG A 78 -0.23 33.06 14.46
N SER A 79 0.74 32.26 14.91
CA SER A 79 0.69 30.79 14.85
C SER A 79 -0.12 30.12 15.96
N SER A 80 -0.48 30.83 17.02
CA SER A 80 -1.19 30.23 18.17
C SER A 80 -2.71 30.33 18.11
N VAL A 81 -3.29 31.15 17.21
CA VAL A 81 -4.75 31.33 17.12
C VAL A 81 -5.35 30.67 15.86
N GLU A 82 -4.55 30.40 14.82
CA GLU A 82 -5.02 29.69 13.61
C GLU A 82 -5.03 28.15 13.77
N ASN A 83 -4.30 27.60 14.75
CA ASN A 83 -4.19 26.15 14.96
C ASN A 83 -5.45 25.50 15.58
N GLU A 84 -6.42 26.28 16.06
CA GLU A 84 -7.62 25.73 16.73
C GLU A 84 -8.71 25.25 15.75
N GLN A 85 -8.57 25.50 14.43
CA GLN A 85 -9.64 25.26 13.46
C GLN A 85 -9.39 24.12 12.46
N HIS A 86 -8.23 23.46 12.49
CA HIS A 86 -7.86 22.47 11.47
C HIS A 86 -7.81 21.03 12.00
N PHE A 87 -8.01 20.06 11.10
CA PHE A 87 -7.79 18.64 11.39
C PHE A 87 -6.37 18.41 11.89
N THR A 88 -6.20 17.58 12.91
CA THR A 88 -4.90 17.38 13.55
C THR A 88 -4.21 16.10 13.08
N CYS A 89 -4.98 15.03 12.88
CA CYS A 89 -4.48 13.72 12.48
C CYS A 89 -5.54 12.90 11.73
N VAL A 90 -5.11 11.83 11.07
CA VAL A 90 -5.99 10.75 10.61
C VAL A 90 -5.85 9.57 11.57
N MET A 91 -6.95 8.99 12.03
CA MET A 91 -6.98 7.75 12.80
C MET A 91 -7.62 6.64 11.97
N LYS A 92 -6.84 5.60 11.65
CA LYS A 92 -7.32 4.43 10.94
C LYS A 92 -7.54 3.27 11.89
N PHE A 93 -8.70 2.64 11.81
CA PHE A 93 -9.04 1.43 12.57
C PHE A 93 -9.25 0.24 11.63
N GLY A 94 -8.61 -0.88 11.95
CA GLY A 94 -8.73 -2.13 11.19
C GLY A 94 -10.04 -2.87 11.46
N GLY A 95 -10.29 -3.93 10.70
CA GLY A 95 -11.54 -4.69 10.83
C GLY A 95 -11.73 -5.36 12.20
N SER A 96 -10.65 -5.79 12.88
CA SER A 96 -10.70 -6.31 14.25
C SER A 96 -11.12 -5.25 15.27
N SER A 97 -10.70 -3.99 15.05
CA SER A 97 -11.04 -2.84 15.90
C SER A 97 -12.50 -2.41 15.80
N VAL A 98 -13.23 -2.86 14.77
CA VAL A 98 -14.66 -2.55 14.57
C VAL A 98 -15.48 -3.82 14.32
N ALA A 99 -15.04 -4.96 14.86
CA ALA A 99 -15.64 -6.26 14.58
C ALA A 99 -17.02 -6.47 15.23
N SER A 100 -17.35 -5.70 16.27
CA SER A 100 -18.59 -5.82 17.06
C SER A 100 -19.02 -4.44 17.59
N ALA A 101 -20.22 -4.38 18.15
CA ALA A 101 -20.70 -3.20 18.87
C ALA A 101 -19.75 -2.79 20.00
N GLU A 102 -19.33 -3.75 20.84
CA GLU A 102 -18.38 -3.54 21.93
C GLU A 102 -17.07 -2.88 21.45
N ARG A 103 -16.46 -3.41 20.38
CA ARG A 103 -15.24 -2.83 19.81
C ARG A 103 -15.49 -1.42 19.24
N MET A 104 -16.65 -1.16 18.62
CA MET A 104 -17.02 0.19 18.20
C MET A 104 -17.20 1.15 19.39
N ILE A 105 -17.72 0.68 20.53
CA ILE A 105 -17.81 1.49 21.75
C ILE A 105 -16.41 1.89 22.21
N GLU A 106 -15.47 0.94 22.28
CA GLU A 106 -14.08 1.19 22.66
C GLU A 106 -13.40 2.20 21.72
N VAL A 107 -13.62 2.11 20.40
CA VAL A 107 -13.10 3.09 19.43
C VAL A 107 -13.72 4.47 19.65
N ALA A 108 -15.01 4.57 19.95
CA ALA A 108 -15.65 5.85 20.24
C ALA A 108 -15.13 6.49 21.55
N GLU A 109 -14.89 5.68 22.58
CA GLU A 109 -14.26 6.12 23.82
C GLU A 109 -12.84 6.61 23.58
N LEU A 110 -12.09 5.91 22.74
CA LEU A 110 -10.74 6.29 22.33
C LEU A 110 -10.72 7.66 21.65
N ILE A 111 -11.63 7.91 20.70
CA ILE A 111 -11.76 9.22 20.05
C ILE A 111 -12.08 10.31 21.09
N ARG A 112 -12.95 10.02 22.06
CA ARG A 112 -13.32 10.97 23.14
C ARG A 112 -12.19 11.19 24.16
N SER A 113 -11.24 10.28 24.27
CA SER A 113 -10.12 10.37 25.21
C SER A 113 -9.06 11.41 24.81
N PHE A 114 -9.12 11.92 23.58
CA PHE A 114 -8.26 12.99 23.06
C PHE A 114 -9.11 14.21 22.63
N PRO A 115 -9.74 14.93 23.57
CA PRO A 115 -10.65 16.04 23.25
C PRO A 115 -9.95 17.25 22.59
N GLU A 116 -8.64 17.35 22.68
CA GLU A 116 -7.80 18.34 22.00
C GLU A 116 -7.55 17.99 20.53
N GLU A 117 -7.69 16.72 20.15
CA GLU A 117 -7.52 16.28 18.77
C GLU A 117 -8.79 16.54 17.96
N ARG A 118 -8.62 16.80 16.66
CA ARG A 118 -9.69 16.91 15.66
C ARG A 118 -9.43 15.84 14.59
N PRO A 119 -9.70 14.57 14.90
CA PRO A 119 -9.29 13.49 14.03
C PRO A 119 -10.24 13.34 12.83
N LEU A 120 -9.68 12.90 11.71
CA LEU A 120 -10.44 12.25 10.66
C LEU A 120 -10.34 10.73 10.84
N ILE A 121 -11.47 10.02 10.78
CA ILE A 121 -11.52 8.58 11.03
C ILE A 121 -11.63 7.82 9.72
N VAL A 122 -10.78 6.82 9.52
CA VAL A 122 -10.87 5.86 8.41
C VAL A 122 -11.18 4.48 8.98
N LEU A 123 -12.25 3.85 8.52
CA LEU A 123 -12.67 2.53 9.02
C LEU A 123 -12.59 1.47 7.93
N SER A 124 -12.09 0.30 8.32
CA SER A 124 -12.26 -0.93 7.55
C SER A 124 -13.65 -1.56 7.76
N ALA A 125 -13.97 -2.58 6.97
CA ALA A 125 -15.18 -3.37 7.13
C ALA A 125 -15.14 -4.13 8.46
N MET A 126 -16.30 -4.43 9.03
CA MET A 126 -16.41 -5.10 10.32
C MET A 126 -15.81 -6.52 10.28
N GLY A 127 -14.80 -6.79 11.09
CA GLY A 127 -14.21 -8.12 11.25
C GLY A 127 -13.79 -8.76 9.93
N LYS A 128 -14.37 -9.93 9.61
CA LYS A 128 -14.07 -10.70 8.39
C LYS A 128 -15.07 -10.46 7.24
N THR A 129 -15.87 -9.38 7.31
CA THR A 129 -16.94 -9.09 6.34
C THR A 129 -16.43 -9.04 4.90
N THR A 130 -15.29 -8.41 4.60
CA THR A 130 -14.73 -8.35 3.24
C THR A 130 -14.48 -9.75 2.66
N ASN A 131 -13.89 -10.66 3.45
CA ASN A 131 -13.65 -12.04 3.02
C ASN A 131 -14.98 -12.79 2.82
N LYS A 132 -15.97 -12.54 3.67
CA LYS A 132 -17.31 -13.12 3.54
C LYS A 132 -18.04 -12.61 2.31
N LEU A 133 -17.88 -11.34 1.94
CA LEU A 133 -18.43 -10.76 0.70
C LEU A 133 -17.83 -11.43 -0.53
N LEU A 134 -16.50 -11.60 -0.57
CA LEU A 134 -15.83 -12.31 -1.67
C LEU A 134 -16.33 -13.75 -1.81
N LEU A 135 -16.37 -14.50 -0.70
CA LEU A 135 -16.90 -15.87 -0.67
C LEU A 135 -18.37 -15.94 -1.09
N ALA A 136 -19.20 -14.96 -0.69
CA ALA A 136 -20.59 -14.87 -1.11
C ALA A 136 -20.71 -14.69 -2.62
N GLY A 137 -19.87 -13.83 -3.22
CA GLY A 137 -19.82 -13.63 -4.67
C GLY A 137 -19.41 -14.90 -5.42
N GLU A 138 -18.38 -15.60 -4.96
CA GLU A 138 -17.91 -16.86 -5.55
C GLU A 138 -18.99 -17.96 -5.47
N LYS A 139 -19.67 -18.09 -4.32
CA LYS A 139 -20.78 -19.03 -4.17
C LYS A 139 -21.98 -18.63 -5.05
N ALA A 140 -22.28 -17.34 -5.17
CA ALA A 140 -23.39 -16.85 -5.97
C ALA A 140 -23.28 -17.30 -7.44
N VAL A 141 -22.07 -17.28 -8.02
CA VAL A 141 -21.83 -17.72 -9.41
C VAL A 141 -22.37 -19.14 -9.68
N SER A 142 -22.29 -20.05 -8.69
CA SER A 142 -22.65 -21.46 -8.88
C SER A 142 -23.99 -21.87 -8.25
N CYS A 143 -24.50 -21.16 -7.24
CA CYS A 143 -25.65 -21.61 -6.43
C CYS A 143 -27.03 -21.59 -7.14
N GLY A 144 -27.15 -20.82 -8.22
CA GLY A 144 -28.43 -20.57 -8.92
C GLY A 144 -29.28 -19.48 -8.24
N ALA A 145 -30.07 -18.76 -9.05
CA ALA A 145 -30.75 -17.52 -8.67
C ALA A 145 -31.71 -17.64 -7.48
N THR A 146 -32.43 -18.75 -7.36
CA THR A 146 -33.40 -18.99 -6.27
C THR A 146 -32.73 -19.13 -4.91
N ASN A 147 -31.46 -19.55 -4.89
CA ASN A 147 -30.72 -19.88 -3.68
C ASN A 147 -29.77 -18.76 -3.24
N ALA A 148 -29.71 -17.64 -3.97
CA ALA A 148 -28.78 -16.54 -3.68
C ALA A 148 -29.04 -15.90 -2.30
N SER A 149 -30.30 -15.80 -1.89
CA SER A 149 -30.68 -15.33 -0.55
C SER A 149 -30.32 -16.33 0.57
N ASP A 150 -30.05 -17.59 0.22
CA ASP A 150 -29.71 -18.65 1.17
C ASP A 150 -28.22 -18.81 1.44
N ILE A 151 -27.37 -18.06 0.73
CA ILE A 151 -25.92 -18.03 0.93
C ILE A 151 -25.61 -17.70 2.40
N GLU A 152 -24.90 -18.62 3.06
CA GLU A 152 -24.56 -18.53 4.49
C GLU A 152 -23.79 -17.23 4.82
N GLU A 153 -22.86 -16.83 3.96
CA GLU A 153 -22.10 -15.60 4.10
C GLU A 153 -23.00 -14.35 4.09
N MET A 154 -24.02 -14.32 3.22
CA MET A 154 -24.98 -13.20 3.18
C MET A 154 -25.78 -13.14 4.48
N LYS A 155 -26.26 -14.29 4.98
CA LYS A 155 -26.97 -14.38 6.27
C LYS A 155 -26.09 -13.91 7.42
N PHE A 156 -24.83 -14.33 7.45
CA PHE A 156 -23.85 -13.90 8.45
C PHE A 156 -23.64 -12.38 8.43
N ILE A 157 -23.41 -11.80 7.24
CA ILE A 157 -23.21 -10.35 7.07
C ILE A 157 -24.44 -9.58 7.55
N LYS A 158 -25.64 -9.99 7.12
CA LYS A 158 -26.90 -9.38 7.55
C LYS A 158 -27.07 -9.43 9.06
N GLN A 159 -26.86 -10.60 9.67
CA GLN A 159 -26.99 -10.77 11.12
C GLN A 159 -25.98 -9.91 11.89
N LEU A 160 -24.71 -9.89 11.48
CA LEU A 160 -23.66 -9.11 12.13
C LEU A 160 -23.99 -7.62 12.19
N HIS A 161 -24.37 -7.03 11.06
CA HIS A 161 -24.63 -5.58 10.99
C HIS A 161 -25.93 -5.20 11.69
N LEU A 162 -27.00 -6.01 11.55
CA LEU A 162 -28.26 -5.75 12.25
C LEU A 162 -28.10 -5.87 13.77
N LYS A 163 -27.43 -6.94 14.24
CA LYS A 163 -27.12 -7.13 15.66
C LYS A 163 -26.30 -5.95 16.20
N THR A 164 -25.29 -5.50 15.46
CA THR A 164 -24.46 -4.39 15.91
C THR A 164 -25.23 -3.08 15.95
N ALA A 165 -26.10 -2.82 14.97
CA ALA A 165 -26.99 -1.66 15.01
C ALA A 165 -27.93 -1.70 16.23
N ASP A 166 -28.49 -2.88 16.56
CA ASP A 166 -29.34 -3.06 17.73
C ASP A 166 -28.59 -2.81 19.05
N GLU A 167 -27.42 -3.42 19.22
CA GLU A 167 -26.59 -3.30 20.42
C GLU A 167 -26.10 -1.86 20.65
N LEU A 168 -25.81 -1.12 19.57
CA LEU A 168 -25.46 0.30 19.64
C LEU A 168 -26.69 1.23 19.76
N GLY A 169 -27.91 0.69 19.64
CA GLY A 169 -29.16 1.45 19.64
C GLY A 169 -29.31 2.37 18.42
N VAL A 170 -28.71 2.03 17.29
CA VAL A 170 -28.78 2.77 16.04
C VAL A 170 -29.93 2.23 15.17
N ASN A 171 -30.62 3.10 14.43
CA ASN A 171 -31.72 2.67 13.58
C ASN A 171 -31.22 1.78 12.43
N ARG A 172 -31.79 0.56 12.31
CA ARG A 172 -31.51 -0.39 11.23
C ARG A 172 -31.71 0.20 9.83
N SER A 173 -32.57 1.21 9.68
CA SER A 173 -32.83 1.87 8.40
C SER A 173 -31.57 2.48 7.75
N ILE A 174 -30.54 2.78 8.54
CA ILE A 174 -29.26 3.34 8.05
C ILE A 174 -28.52 2.36 7.12
N ILE A 175 -28.72 1.04 7.32
CA ILE A 175 -28.06 -0.01 6.54
C ILE A 175 -29.03 -0.87 5.73
N ALA A 176 -30.34 -0.72 5.92
CA ALA A 176 -31.36 -1.53 5.25
C ALA A 176 -31.20 -1.52 3.72
N ASN A 177 -31.08 -0.33 3.12
CA ASN A 177 -30.91 -0.19 1.67
C ASN A 177 -29.64 -0.89 1.16
N HIS A 178 -28.55 -0.86 1.93
CA HIS A 178 -27.29 -1.51 1.53
C HIS A 178 -27.40 -3.03 1.61
N LEU A 179 -28.12 -3.56 2.60
CA LEU A 179 -28.39 -4.99 2.71
C LEU A 179 -29.29 -5.49 1.58
N ASP A 180 -30.31 -4.72 1.23
CA ASP A 180 -31.23 -5.05 0.14
C ASP A 180 -30.50 -5.02 -1.21
N GLU A 181 -29.67 -3.99 -1.44
CA GLU A 181 -28.87 -3.86 -2.65
C GLU A 181 -27.80 -4.95 -2.75
N LEU A 182 -27.15 -5.33 -1.65
CA LEU A 182 -26.23 -6.45 -1.61
C LEU A 182 -26.95 -7.77 -1.97
N GLU A 183 -28.17 -7.99 -1.45
CA GLU A 183 -28.96 -9.16 -1.80
C GLU A 183 -29.33 -9.19 -3.29
N GLN A 184 -29.73 -8.03 -3.84
CA GLN A 184 -30.03 -7.88 -5.27
C GLN A 184 -28.80 -8.13 -6.14
N LEU A 185 -27.63 -7.63 -5.73
CA LEU A 185 -26.37 -7.84 -6.44
C LEU A 185 -26.02 -9.33 -6.49
N LEU A 186 -26.11 -10.03 -5.36
CA LEU A 186 -25.85 -11.48 -5.31
C LEU A 186 -26.84 -12.28 -6.16
N LYS A 187 -28.12 -11.90 -6.19
CA LYS A 187 -29.11 -12.49 -7.12
C LYS A 187 -28.71 -12.26 -8.57
N GLY A 188 -28.28 -11.05 -8.93
CA GLY A 188 -27.78 -10.73 -10.27
C GLY A 188 -26.60 -11.60 -10.68
N ILE A 189 -25.60 -11.74 -9.80
CA ILE A 189 -24.43 -12.62 -10.02
C ILE A 189 -24.89 -14.07 -10.23
N ALA A 190 -25.82 -14.56 -9.41
CA ALA A 190 -26.32 -15.93 -9.50
C ALA A 190 -27.17 -16.20 -10.75
N MET A 191 -27.85 -15.18 -11.28
CA MET A 191 -28.59 -15.27 -12.55
C MET A 191 -27.65 -15.27 -13.75
N MET A 192 -26.64 -14.39 -13.75
CA MET A 192 -25.70 -14.24 -14.87
C MET A 192 -24.63 -15.32 -14.89
N LYS A 193 -24.32 -15.92 -13.73
CA LYS A 193 -23.21 -16.86 -13.53
C LYS A 193 -21.85 -16.24 -13.87
N GLU A 194 -21.72 -14.94 -13.65
CA GLU A 194 -20.53 -14.16 -13.94
C GLU A 194 -20.22 -13.21 -12.78
N LEU A 195 -18.95 -13.18 -12.37
CA LEU A 195 -18.42 -12.24 -11.37
C LEU A 195 -17.22 -11.51 -11.97
N THR A 196 -17.47 -10.36 -12.59
CA THR A 196 -16.40 -9.52 -13.16
C THR A 196 -15.59 -8.84 -12.04
N LEU A 197 -14.37 -8.41 -12.33
CA LEU A 197 -13.54 -7.63 -11.37
C LEU A 197 -14.24 -6.34 -10.93
N ARG A 198 -14.96 -5.67 -11.83
CA ARG A 198 -15.78 -4.50 -11.51
C ARG A 198 -16.89 -4.83 -10.52
N THR A 199 -17.62 -5.92 -10.77
CA THR A 199 -18.68 -6.39 -9.86
C THR A 199 -18.11 -6.78 -8.51
N ARG A 200 -16.92 -7.38 -8.49
CA ARG A 200 -16.20 -7.76 -7.26
C ARG A 200 -15.83 -6.54 -6.41
N ASP A 201 -15.32 -5.47 -7.01
CA ASP A 201 -15.03 -4.22 -6.29
C ASP A 201 -16.29 -3.60 -5.71
N TYR A 202 -17.39 -3.60 -6.47
CA TYR A 202 -18.67 -3.13 -5.97
C TYR A 202 -19.17 -3.97 -4.80
N LEU A 203 -19.10 -5.30 -4.92
CA LEU A 203 -19.52 -6.26 -3.91
C LEU A 203 -18.80 -6.06 -2.57
N VAL A 204 -17.48 -5.86 -2.58
CA VAL A 204 -16.73 -5.69 -1.32
C VAL A 204 -16.92 -4.31 -0.69
N SER A 205 -17.28 -3.29 -1.48
CA SER A 205 -17.50 -1.92 -0.99
C SER A 205 -18.56 -1.83 0.12
N PHE A 206 -19.59 -2.69 0.05
CA PHE A 206 -20.67 -2.77 1.04
C PHE A 206 -20.16 -2.91 2.47
N GLY A 207 -19.05 -3.62 2.68
CA GLY A 207 -18.50 -3.86 4.01
C GLY A 207 -18.13 -2.57 4.74
N GLU A 208 -17.39 -1.68 4.07
CA GLU A 208 -16.98 -0.41 4.68
C GLU A 208 -18.08 0.65 4.63
N CYS A 209 -18.91 0.64 3.60
CA CYS A 209 -20.09 1.51 3.50
C CYS A 209 -21.02 1.31 4.70
N MET A 210 -21.30 0.06 5.10
CA MET A 210 -22.12 -0.23 6.28
C MET A 210 -21.39 0.08 7.60
N SER A 211 -20.12 -0.32 7.72
CA SER A 211 -19.29 -0.09 8.92
C SER A 211 -19.24 1.39 9.31
N THR A 212 -18.90 2.26 8.36
CA THR A 212 -18.79 3.72 8.58
C THR A 212 -20.12 4.37 8.92
N ARG A 213 -21.23 3.93 8.30
CA ARG A 213 -22.57 4.46 8.56
C ARG A 213 -23.07 4.11 9.96
N ILE A 214 -22.88 2.85 10.39
CA ILE A 214 -23.22 2.42 11.76
C ILE A 214 -22.42 3.25 12.77
N PHE A 215 -21.10 3.36 12.56
CA PHE A 215 -20.22 4.06 13.49
C PHE A 215 -20.52 5.57 13.59
N ALA A 216 -20.72 6.24 12.45
CA ALA A 216 -21.09 7.66 12.44
C ALA A 216 -22.44 7.91 13.13
N ALA A 217 -23.42 7.05 12.91
CA ALA A 217 -24.71 7.17 13.58
C ALA A 217 -24.61 6.91 15.09
N TYR A 218 -23.78 5.96 15.51
CA TYR A 218 -23.51 5.72 16.92
C TYR A 218 -22.84 6.92 17.60
N LEU A 219 -21.82 7.53 16.97
CA LEU A 219 -21.18 8.75 17.50
C LEU A 219 -22.22 9.87 17.70
N ASN A 220 -23.07 10.11 16.71
CA ASN A 220 -24.12 11.13 16.83
C ASN A 220 -25.12 10.82 17.96
N ARG A 221 -25.47 9.54 18.15
CA ARG A 221 -26.34 9.09 19.25
C ARG A 221 -25.75 9.40 20.62
N ILE A 222 -24.43 9.25 20.80
CA ILE A 222 -23.74 9.57 22.06
C ILE A 222 -23.32 11.05 22.18
N GLY A 223 -23.83 11.91 21.30
CA GLY A 223 -23.60 13.36 21.35
C GLY A 223 -22.30 13.83 20.69
N VAL A 224 -21.57 12.94 20.00
CA VAL A 224 -20.38 13.29 19.23
C VAL A 224 -20.76 13.53 17.78
N LYS A 225 -20.71 14.80 17.35
CA LYS A 225 -21.11 15.17 16.00
C LYS A 225 -20.16 14.57 14.95
N ALA A 226 -20.69 13.68 14.12
CA ALA A 226 -19.93 12.95 13.12
C ALA A 226 -20.66 12.92 11.76
N ARG A 227 -19.90 12.91 10.66
CA ARG A 227 -20.44 12.81 9.30
C ARG A 227 -19.76 11.68 8.54
N GLN A 228 -20.56 10.78 7.98
CA GLN A 228 -20.06 9.68 7.16
C GLN A 228 -19.74 10.17 5.75
N TYR A 229 -18.66 9.61 5.17
CA TYR A 229 -18.26 9.86 3.78
C TYR A 229 -17.86 8.56 3.09
N ASP A 230 -18.39 8.37 1.88
CA ASP A 230 -17.87 7.36 0.96
C ASP A 230 -16.68 7.96 0.21
N ALA A 231 -15.52 7.28 0.26
CA ALA A 231 -14.30 7.75 -0.38
C ALA A 231 -14.51 8.07 -1.87
N PHE A 232 -15.25 7.19 -2.56
CA PHE A 232 -15.58 7.33 -3.98
C PHE A 232 -16.47 8.56 -4.30
N GLU A 233 -17.16 9.17 -3.33
CA GLU A 233 -17.96 10.39 -3.54
C GLU A 233 -17.23 11.69 -3.13
N ILE A 234 -16.13 11.60 -2.38
CA ILE A 234 -15.42 12.79 -1.85
C ILE A 234 -14.14 13.14 -2.59
N GLY A 235 -13.87 12.51 -3.72
CA GLY A 235 -12.72 12.83 -4.57
C GLY A 235 -11.57 11.85 -4.48
N PHE A 236 -11.77 10.62 -4.00
CA PHE A 236 -10.83 9.54 -4.29
C PHE A 236 -10.97 9.11 -5.74
N ILE A 237 -10.04 9.54 -6.58
CA ILE A 237 -10.04 9.30 -8.03
C ILE A 237 -8.93 8.29 -8.34
N THR A 238 -9.29 7.23 -9.03
CA THR A 238 -8.38 6.11 -9.30
C THR A 238 -8.30 5.78 -10.79
N THR A 239 -7.36 4.90 -11.16
CA THR A 239 -7.44 4.15 -12.42
C THR A 239 -8.65 3.21 -12.41
N ASP A 240 -8.96 2.64 -13.57
CA ASP A 240 -10.06 1.68 -13.74
C ASP A 240 -9.58 0.21 -13.64
N ASP A 241 -8.38 -0.01 -13.09
CA ASP A 241 -7.80 -1.33 -12.85
C ASP A 241 -8.41 -1.93 -11.57
N PHE A 242 -9.63 -2.44 -11.69
CA PHE A 242 -10.38 -3.02 -10.57
C PHE A 242 -9.55 -4.06 -9.79
N THR A 243 -9.82 -4.18 -8.49
CA THR A 243 -9.07 -4.96 -7.49
C THR A 243 -7.70 -4.43 -7.07
N ASN A 244 -7.09 -3.51 -7.83
CA ASN A 244 -5.80 -2.93 -7.48
C ASN A 244 -5.65 -1.52 -8.09
N ALA A 245 -6.67 -0.69 -7.96
CA ALA A 245 -6.71 0.60 -8.62
C ALA A 245 -5.70 1.56 -8.00
N ASP A 246 -4.95 2.28 -8.84
CA ASP A 246 -3.98 3.27 -8.39
C ASP A 246 -4.65 4.63 -8.18
N ILE A 247 -4.27 5.33 -7.10
CA ILE A 247 -4.75 6.68 -6.79
C ILE A 247 -4.11 7.68 -7.76
N LEU A 248 -4.94 8.50 -8.39
CA LEU A 248 -4.47 9.58 -9.28
C LEU A 248 -4.19 10.86 -8.48
N GLU A 249 -3.21 11.64 -8.92
CA GLU A 249 -2.79 12.91 -8.29
C GLU A 249 -3.94 13.92 -8.10
N ALA A 250 -4.97 13.87 -8.96
CA ALA A 250 -6.16 14.71 -8.81
C ALA A 250 -6.93 14.47 -7.49
N THR A 251 -6.69 13.33 -6.81
CA THR A 251 -7.30 12.98 -5.53
C THR A 251 -6.95 13.96 -4.42
N TYR A 252 -5.68 14.35 -4.30
CA TYR A 252 -5.22 15.17 -3.17
C TYR A 252 -5.96 16.52 -3.07
N PRO A 253 -6.03 17.36 -4.13
CA PRO A 253 -6.78 18.61 -4.06
C PRO A 253 -8.30 18.40 -3.96
N ALA A 254 -8.85 17.34 -4.57
CA ALA A 254 -10.29 17.06 -4.55
C ALA A 254 -10.77 16.68 -3.14
N VAL A 255 -10.08 15.75 -2.48
CA VAL A 255 -10.35 15.31 -1.11
C VAL A 255 -10.19 16.48 -0.13
N ALA A 256 -9.09 17.25 -0.25
CA ALA A 256 -8.86 18.40 0.60
C ALA A 256 -9.99 19.43 0.49
N LYS A 257 -10.38 19.79 -0.74
CA LYS A 257 -11.48 20.74 -0.99
C LYS A 257 -12.79 20.27 -0.37
N ARG A 258 -13.15 18.99 -0.55
CA ARG A 258 -14.41 18.44 -0.05
C ARG A 258 -14.46 18.43 1.48
N LEU A 259 -13.43 17.88 2.12
CA LEU A 259 -13.40 17.71 3.58
C LEU A 259 -13.26 19.05 4.32
N LEU A 260 -12.39 19.94 3.86
CA LEU A 260 -12.23 21.27 4.46
C LEU A 260 -13.47 22.15 4.25
N GLY A 261 -14.09 22.08 3.07
CA GLY A 261 -15.32 22.83 2.79
C GLY A 261 -16.45 22.45 3.74
N ASP A 262 -16.64 21.14 3.94
CA ASP A 262 -17.66 20.61 4.84
C ASP A 262 -17.36 20.89 6.31
N TRP A 263 -16.08 20.83 6.71
CA TRP A 263 -15.64 21.18 8.06
C TRP A 263 -15.87 22.66 8.38
N ASN A 264 -15.49 23.55 7.47
CA ASN A 264 -15.66 25.00 7.66
C ASN A 264 -17.14 25.41 7.68
N SER A 265 -18.00 24.71 6.95
CA SER A 265 -19.44 24.99 6.94
C SER A 265 -20.15 24.47 8.17
N ASP A 266 -19.83 23.24 8.60
CA ASP A 266 -20.50 22.59 9.72
C ASP A 266 -19.58 21.51 10.33
N PRO A 267 -18.74 21.88 11.31
CA PRO A 267 -17.74 20.99 11.89
C PRO A 267 -18.35 19.70 12.44
N ALA A 268 -17.87 18.58 11.94
CA ALA A 268 -18.27 17.24 12.33
C ALA A 268 -17.11 16.27 12.05
N ILE A 269 -16.88 15.31 12.95
CA ILE A 269 -15.81 14.31 12.79
C ILE A 269 -16.08 13.50 11.50
N PRO A 270 -15.21 13.55 10.48
CA PRO A 270 -15.40 12.80 9.25
C PRO A 270 -15.11 11.32 9.48
N ILE A 271 -16.07 10.45 9.14
CA ILE A 271 -15.95 8.99 9.17
C ILE A 271 -15.93 8.49 7.73
N VAL A 272 -14.74 8.20 7.22
CA VAL A 272 -14.49 7.90 5.81
C VAL A 272 -14.32 6.39 5.61
N THR A 273 -14.87 5.85 4.52
CA THR A 273 -14.56 4.47 4.10
C THR A 273 -13.06 4.37 3.77
N GLY A 274 -12.39 3.33 4.23
CA GLY A 274 -11.08 2.91 3.69
C GLY A 274 -11.17 2.39 2.25
N PHE A 275 -10.10 1.72 1.79
CA PHE A 275 -9.85 0.91 0.58
C PHE A 275 -10.63 1.14 -0.74
N LEU A 276 -11.40 2.21 -0.87
CA LEU A 276 -12.35 2.48 -1.95
C LEU A 276 -11.96 3.76 -2.71
N GLY A 277 -12.31 3.81 -3.98
CA GLY A 277 -12.18 4.99 -4.83
C GLY A 277 -13.15 4.95 -6.01
N LYS A 278 -13.04 5.95 -6.89
CA LYS A 278 -13.87 6.10 -8.08
C LYS A 278 -13.00 6.08 -9.33
N GLY A 279 -13.24 5.11 -10.21
CA GLY A 279 -12.52 4.98 -11.47
C GLY A 279 -12.72 6.20 -12.35
N TRP A 280 -11.64 6.79 -12.84
CA TRP A 280 -11.65 8.04 -13.60
C TRP A 280 -12.52 7.97 -14.86
N ARG A 281 -12.50 6.84 -15.59
CA ARG A 281 -13.25 6.71 -16.84
C ARG A 281 -14.62 6.07 -16.63
N SER A 282 -14.68 5.00 -15.86
CA SER A 282 -15.92 4.23 -15.67
C SER A 282 -16.87 4.88 -14.66
N CYS A 283 -16.37 5.78 -13.81
CA CYS A 283 -17.06 6.31 -12.64
C CYS A 283 -17.55 5.22 -11.67
N ALA A 284 -17.06 3.99 -11.81
CA ALA A 284 -17.42 2.87 -10.96
C ALA A 284 -16.65 2.90 -9.64
N VAL A 285 -17.21 2.25 -8.62
CA VAL A 285 -16.49 1.97 -7.37
C VAL A 285 -15.32 1.04 -7.69
N THR A 286 -14.14 1.39 -7.18
CA THR A 286 -12.91 0.62 -7.29
C THR A 286 -12.37 0.32 -5.90
N THR A 287 -11.53 -0.71 -5.80
CA THR A 287 -10.77 -1.01 -4.59
C THR A 287 -9.28 -0.74 -4.79
N LEU A 288 -8.64 -0.28 -3.73
CA LEU A 288 -7.23 0.14 -3.70
C LEU A 288 -6.25 -1.03 -3.49
N GLY A 289 -6.71 -2.26 -3.59
CA GLY A 289 -5.89 -3.45 -3.38
C GLY A 289 -5.40 -3.65 -1.94
N ARG A 290 -4.21 -4.24 -1.80
CA ARG A 290 -3.65 -4.65 -0.50
C ARG A 290 -3.24 -3.45 0.36
N GLY A 291 -3.66 -3.48 1.63
CA GLY A 291 -3.46 -2.35 2.54
C GLY A 291 -4.29 -1.12 2.18
N GLY A 292 -5.39 -1.28 1.43
CA GLY A 292 -6.15 -0.17 0.90
C GLY A 292 -6.70 0.81 1.95
N SER A 293 -7.19 0.35 3.11
CA SER A 293 -7.66 1.27 4.16
C SER A 293 -6.52 2.06 4.80
N ASP A 294 -5.31 1.49 4.88
CA ASP A 294 -4.11 2.23 5.30
C ASP A 294 -3.73 3.27 4.24
N LEU A 295 -3.85 2.93 2.96
CA LEU A 295 -3.58 3.84 1.83
C LEU A 295 -4.57 5.00 1.79
N THR A 296 -5.85 4.78 2.11
CA THR A 296 -6.83 5.85 2.29
C THR A 296 -6.36 6.83 3.37
N ALA A 297 -5.92 6.32 4.52
CA ALA A 297 -5.50 7.16 5.64
C ALA A 297 -4.27 8.01 5.31
N THR A 298 -3.24 7.43 4.69
CA THR A 298 -2.05 8.17 4.27
C THR A 298 -2.34 9.16 3.15
N THR A 299 -3.25 8.84 2.23
CA THR A 299 -3.70 9.74 1.17
C THR A 299 -4.39 10.98 1.75
N ILE A 300 -5.29 10.80 2.73
CA ILE A 300 -5.94 11.92 3.41
C ILE A 300 -4.92 12.74 4.20
N GLY A 301 -3.99 12.08 4.90
CA GLY A 301 -2.89 12.75 5.59
C GLY A 301 -2.10 13.67 4.66
N LYS A 302 -1.69 13.16 3.49
CA LYS A 302 -0.98 13.95 2.45
C LYS A 302 -1.86 15.05 1.87
N ALA A 303 -3.12 14.76 1.55
CA ALA A 303 -4.05 15.71 0.95
C ALA A 303 -4.28 16.95 1.84
N LEU A 304 -4.37 16.74 3.15
CA LEU A 304 -4.64 17.79 4.14
C LEU A 304 -3.37 18.36 4.80
N GLY A 305 -2.19 17.78 4.56
CA GLY A 305 -0.94 18.20 5.19
C GLY A 305 -0.94 18.03 6.71
N LEU A 306 -1.48 16.91 7.21
CA LEU A 306 -1.65 16.70 8.65
C LEU A 306 -0.33 16.41 9.37
N ARG A 307 -0.33 16.62 10.69
CA ARG A 307 0.84 16.42 11.56
C ARG A 307 1.31 14.98 11.62
N GLU A 308 0.38 14.03 11.70
CA GLU A 308 0.69 12.60 11.71
C GLU A 308 -0.51 11.77 11.22
N ILE A 309 -0.22 10.55 10.77
CA ILE A 309 -1.20 9.52 10.43
C ILE A 309 -1.10 8.42 11.47
N GLN A 310 -2.21 8.08 12.14
CA GLN A 310 -2.25 7.06 13.17
C GLN A 310 -2.95 5.80 12.65
N VAL A 311 -2.30 4.65 12.81
CA VAL A 311 -2.87 3.33 12.52
C VAL A 311 -3.04 2.59 13.83
N TRP A 312 -4.29 2.32 14.19
CA TRP A 312 -4.65 1.66 15.43
C TRP A 312 -4.77 0.14 15.21
N LYS A 313 -4.06 -0.61 16.06
CA LYS A 313 -3.95 -2.07 16.05
C LYS A 313 -4.23 -2.62 17.46
N ASP A 314 -3.97 -3.92 17.63
CA ASP A 314 -4.20 -4.67 18.86
C ASP A 314 -2.89 -4.94 19.65
N VAL A 315 -1.76 -4.34 19.23
CA VAL A 315 -0.43 -4.46 19.84
C VAL A 315 0.24 -3.09 19.96
N ASP A 316 1.21 -2.96 20.88
CA ASP A 316 1.94 -1.72 21.23
C ASP A 316 2.92 -1.25 20.13
N GLY A 317 2.42 -1.09 18.91
CA GLY A 317 3.20 -0.69 17.74
C GLY A 317 3.72 -1.89 16.95
N VAL A 318 4.92 -1.75 16.40
CA VAL A 318 5.68 -2.79 15.72
C VAL A 318 6.61 -3.43 16.74
N LEU A 319 6.69 -4.76 16.73
CA LEU A 319 7.44 -5.54 17.71
C LEU A 319 8.74 -6.09 17.11
N THR A 320 9.70 -6.43 17.96
CA THR A 320 10.98 -7.06 17.58
C THR A 320 10.81 -8.44 16.94
N CYS A 321 9.68 -9.11 17.18
CA CYS A 321 9.24 -10.33 16.49
C CYS A 321 7.73 -10.52 16.72
N ASP A 322 7.12 -11.55 16.13
CA ASP A 322 5.72 -11.90 16.40
C ASP A 322 5.56 -12.39 17.86
N PRO A 323 4.69 -11.75 18.68
CA PRO A 323 4.48 -12.11 20.07
C PRO A 323 3.84 -13.50 20.24
N ASN A 324 3.20 -14.05 19.20
CA ASN A 324 2.66 -15.41 19.20
C ASN A 324 3.78 -16.46 19.06
N ILE A 325 4.94 -16.09 18.50
CA ILE A 325 6.10 -16.98 18.38
C ILE A 325 6.95 -16.92 19.65
N TYR A 326 7.17 -15.71 20.17
CA TYR A 326 7.98 -15.48 21.36
C TYR A 326 7.36 -14.37 22.23
N SER A 327 7.05 -14.70 23.48
CA SER A 327 6.36 -13.80 24.41
C SER A 327 7.21 -12.63 24.90
N GLY A 328 8.54 -12.71 24.80
CA GLY A 328 9.46 -11.61 25.13
C GLY A 328 9.65 -10.59 23.99
N ALA A 329 8.71 -10.50 23.06
CA ALA A 329 8.75 -9.51 21.99
C ALA A 329 8.61 -8.09 22.57
N GLU A 330 9.51 -7.19 22.19
CA GLU A 330 9.55 -5.81 22.69
C GLU A 330 9.03 -4.82 21.64
N PRO A 331 8.38 -3.71 22.05
CA PRO A 331 8.03 -2.61 21.15
C PRO A 331 9.26 -1.93 20.54
N VAL A 332 9.23 -1.73 19.23
CA VAL A 332 10.22 -0.96 18.49
C VAL A 332 9.73 0.49 18.41
N PRO A 333 10.31 1.45 19.15
CA PRO A 333 9.73 2.79 19.28
C PRO A 333 9.83 3.64 18.00
N PHE A 334 10.87 3.41 17.19
CA PHE A 334 11.15 4.20 15.99
C PHE A 334 11.53 3.30 14.81
N LEU A 335 10.97 3.59 13.64
CA LEU A 335 11.31 2.94 12.38
C LEU A 335 11.51 3.98 11.29
N THR A 336 12.33 3.63 10.30
CA THR A 336 12.33 4.32 9.01
C THR A 336 11.23 3.76 8.10
N PHE A 337 10.79 4.54 7.10
CA PHE A 337 9.87 4.03 6.07
C PHE A 337 10.43 2.81 5.32
N ASP A 338 11.75 2.76 5.11
CA ASP A 338 12.39 1.64 4.43
C ASP A 338 12.37 0.39 5.32
N GLU A 339 12.65 0.50 6.63
CA GLU A 339 12.50 -0.63 7.57
C GLU A 339 11.05 -1.11 7.66
N ALA A 340 10.10 -0.20 7.76
CA ALA A 340 8.68 -0.54 7.83
C ALA A 340 8.19 -1.25 6.56
N ALA A 341 8.68 -0.84 5.39
CA ALA A 341 8.32 -1.46 4.11
C ALA A 341 8.81 -2.91 4.02
N GLU A 342 10.07 -3.16 4.40
CA GLU A 342 10.62 -4.51 4.42
C GLU A 342 9.90 -5.40 5.46
N LEU A 343 9.61 -4.87 6.65
CA LEU A 343 8.84 -5.59 7.68
C LEU A 343 7.45 -6.00 7.19
N ALA A 344 6.71 -5.06 6.60
CA ALA A 344 5.35 -5.31 6.12
C ALA A 344 5.30 -6.35 5.00
N TYR A 345 6.30 -6.33 4.11
CA TYR A 345 6.37 -7.27 3.00
C TYR A 345 6.51 -8.73 3.45
N PHE A 346 7.34 -9.00 4.46
CA PHE A 346 7.55 -10.35 5.00
C PHE A 346 6.51 -10.79 6.03
N GLY A 347 5.45 -10.00 6.26
CA GLY A 347 4.29 -10.41 7.06
C GLY A 347 4.28 -9.88 8.48
N ALA A 348 5.17 -8.96 8.85
CA ALA A 348 4.99 -8.23 10.10
C ALA A 348 3.67 -7.44 10.03
N GLN A 349 2.95 -7.34 11.14
CA GLN A 349 1.71 -6.57 11.22
C GLN A 349 2.00 -5.06 11.21
N VAL A 350 2.48 -4.54 10.08
CA VAL A 350 2.78 -3.11 9.81
C VAL A 350 1.89 -2.64 8.64
N LEU A 351 2.07 -1.41 8.17
CA LEU A 351 1.39 -0.88 6.99
C LEU A 351 2.00 -1.47 5.71
N HIS A 352 1.17 -1.86 4.75
CA HIS A 352 1.62 -2.35 3.45
C HIS A 352 2.52 -1.29 2.74
N PRO A 353 3.61 -1.66 2.03
CA PRO A 353 4.52 -0.69 1.42
C PRO A 353 3.83 0.33 0.50
N GLN A 354 2.85 -0.13 -0.29
CA GLN A 354 2.08 0.73 -1.20
C GLN A 354 1.32 1.82 -0.43
N SER A 355 0.82 1.50 0.78
CA SER A 355 0.08 2.43 1.63
C SER A 355 0.96 3.52 2.26
N MET A 356 2.27 3.28 2.40
CA MET A 356 3.20 4.27 2.96
C MET A 356 3.67 5.30 1.93
N ARG A 357 3.45 5.09 0.62
CA ARG A 357 3.92 6.01 -0.44
C ARG A 357 3.46 7.47 -0.21
N PRO A 358 2.16 7.76 0.04
CA PRO A 358 1.73 9.14 0.27
C PRO A 358 2.37 9.78 1.51
N ALA A 359 2.54 9.00 2.59
CA ALA A 359 3.19 9.48 3.81
C ALA A 359 4.68 9.79 3.58
N ARG A 360 5.39 8.93 2.84
CA ARG A 360 6.80 9.12 2.48
C ARG A 360 7.01 10.33 1.57
N GLU A 361 6.12 10.54 0.59
CA GLU A 361 6.19 11.68 -0.32
C GLU A 361 5.83 12.99 0.37
N GLY A 362 4.83 12.98 1.24
CA GLY A 362 4.43 14.14 2.04
C GLY A 362 5.31 14.40 3.26
N ASP A 363 6.28 13.53 3.54
CA ASP A 363 7.12 13.54 4.75
C ASP A 363 6.30 13.55 6.06
N ILE A 364 5.16 12.84 6.06
CA ILE A 364 4.24 12.81 7.19
C ILE A 364 4.51 11.57 8.03
N PRO A 365 4.83 11.71 9.33
CA PRO A 365 5.05 10.56 10.21
C PRO A 365 3.82 9.67 10.30
N VAL A 366 4.05 8.35 10.32
CA VAL A 366 3.01 7.35 10.58
C VAL A 366 3.25 6.74 11.96
N ARG A 367 2.21 6.70 12.79
CA ARG A 367 2.28 6.12 14.13
C ARG A 367 1.43 4.87 14.22
N VAL A 368 2.01 3.74 14.61
CA VAL A 368 1.26 2.51 14.92
C VAL A 368 0.97 2.49 16.41
N LYS A 369 -0.31 2.49 16.80
CA LYS A 369 -0.77 2.53 18.20
C LYS A 369 -1.60 1.31 18.57
N ASN A 370 -1.72 1.03 19.87
CA ASN A 370 -2.57 -0.03 20.40
C ASN A 370 -3.91 0.54 20.89
N SER A 371 -5.01 -0.01 20.41
CA SER A 371 -6.36 0.34 20.87
C SER A 371 -6.63 -0.11 22.32
N TYR A 372 -5.96 -1.16 22.81
CA TYR A 372 -6.06 -1.63 24.19
C TYR A 372 -5.13 -0.91 25.17
N ASN A 373 -4.13 -0.19 24.66
CA ASN A 373 -3.19 0.61 25.46
C ASN A 373 -2.97 1.99 24.81
N PRO A 374 -3.98 2.89 24.82
CA PRO A 374 -3.93 4.13 24.04
C PRO A 374 -2.84 5.12 24.45
N GLN A 375 -2.36 5.00 25.68
CA GLN A 375 -1.32 5.84 26.27
C GLN A 375 0.10 5.37 25.92
N ALA A 376 0.27 4.16 25.39
CA ALA A 376 1.55 3.73 24.87
C ALA A 376 2.00 4.64 23.71
N PRO A 377 3.31 4.94 23.61
CA PRO A 377 3.82 5.77 22.51
C PRO A 377 3.66 5.11 21.14
N GLY A 378 3.59 3.77 21.14
CA GLY A 378 3.58 2.94 19.94
C GLY A 378 4.89 3.04 19.16
N THR A 379 4.80 2.85 17.85
CA THR A 379 5.95 2.98 16.93
C THR A 379 5.76 4.17 16.01
N LEU A 380 6.75 5.06 15.97
CA LEU A 380 6.80 6.19 15.05
C LEU A 380 7.66 5.85 13.83
N ILE A 381 7.04 5.88 12.65
CA ILE A 381 7.67 5.63 11.36
C ILE A 381 7.92 6.97 10.67
N THR A 382 9.18 7.24 10.34
CA THR A 382 9.65 8.51 9.75
C THR A 382 10.63 8.26 8.62
N ARG A 383 11.11 9.31 7.94
CA ARG A 383 12.14 9.18 6.91
C ARG A 383 13.46 8.68 7.48
N ASN A 384 13.90 9.27 8.59
CA ASN A 384 15.19 9.01 9.21
C ASN A 384 15.01 8.85 10.73
N ARG A 385 15.83 8.01 11.35
CA ARG A 385 15.95 7.89 12.80
C ARG A 385 17.42 7.78 13.19
N ASP A 386 17.72 7.94 14.48
CA ASP A 386 19.06 7.67 14.98
C ASP A 386 19.37 6.17 14.87
N MET A 387 20.44 5.86 14.14
CA MET A 387 20.94 4.49 13.90
C MET A 387 22.19 4.16 14.74
N SER A 388 22.69 5.10 15.55
CA SER A 388 23.95 4.96 16.30
C SER A 388 23.98 3.70 17.17
N LYS A 389 22.88 3.41 17.87
CA LYS A 389 22.71 2.25 18.76
C LYS A 389 22.01 1.06 18.10
N ALA A 390 21.49 1.21 16.88
CA ALA A 390 20.71 0.17 16.24
C ALA A 390 21.61 -0.90 15.61
N VAL A 391 21.41 -2.16 15.98
CA VAL A 391 22.02 -3.33 15.35
C VAL A 391 20.95 -4.08 14.56
N LEU A 392 20.07 -4.80 15.26
CA LEU A 392 18.91 -5.46 14.68
C LEU A 392 17.65 -4.74 15.17
N THR A 393 16.69 -4.56 14.28
CA THR A 393 15.44 -3.86 14.55
C THR A 393 14.32 -4.86 14.83
N SER A 394 14.16 -5.89 13.99
CA SER A 394 13.12 -6.91 14.16
C SER A 394 13.41 -8.17 13.33
N ILE A 395 12.81 -9.29 13.75
CA ILE A 395 12.90 -10.61 13.13
C ILE A 395 11.49 -11.00 12.66
N VAL A 396 11.34 -11.28 11.37
CA VAL A 396 10.07 -11.67 10.76
C VAL A 396 10.16 -13.11 10.27
N LEU A 397 9.08 -13.87 10.46
CA LEU A 397 8.96 -15.24 9.99
C LEU A 397 7.80 -15.36 8.99
N LYS A 398 8.11 -15.75 7.75
CA LYS A 398 7.12 -16.14 6.74
C LYS A 398 7.16 -17.67 6.58
N ARG A 399 6.05 -18.33 6.89
CA ARG A 399 5.93 -19.80 6.90
C ARG A 399 5.39 -20.35 5.60
N ASN A 400 5.55 -21.67 5.42
CA ASN A 400 4.90 -22.44 4.37
C ASN A 400 5.14 -21.86 2.97
N VAL A 401 6.40 -21.47 2.75
CA VAL A 401 6.90 -20.92 1.50
C VAL A 401 7.37 -22.07 0.62
N THR A 402 7.05 -22.00 -0.67
CA THR A 402 7.56 -22.93 -1.69
C THR A 402 8.83 -22.34 -2.28
N MET A 403 9.90 -23.12 -2.27
CA MET A 403 11.18 -22.78 -2.89
C MET A 403 11.40 -23.59 -4.16
N LEU A 404 11.86 -22.95 -5.24
CA LEU A 404 12.30 -23.59 -6.47
C LEU A 404 13.80 -23.40 -6.64
N ASP A 405 14.50 -24.46 -7.00
CA ASP A 405 15.90 -24.41 -7.42
C ASP A 405 16.00 -24.81 -8.90
N ILE A 406 16.50 -23.89 -9.72
CA ILE A 406 16.54 -23.99 -11.18
C ILE A 406 18.00 -24.02 -11.60
N VAL A 407 18.48 -25.18 -12.05
CA VAL A 407 19.88 -25.40 -12.40
C VAL A 407 20.03 -25.58 -13.90
N SER A 408 20.88 -24.76 -14.53
CA SER A 408 21.19 -24.88 -15.95
C SER A 408 22.61 -24.41 -16.25
N THR A 409 23.44 -25.29 -16.80
CA THR A 409 24.79 -24.92 -17.28
C THR A 409 24.74 -23.90 -18.43
N ARG A 410 23.58 -23.76 -19.08
CA ARG A 410 23.33 -22.76 -20.12
C ARG A 410 23.20 -21.33 -19.58
N MET A 411 23.14 -21.15 -18.25
CA MET A 411 23.12 -19.82 -17.64
C MET A 411 24.50 -19.13 -17.70
N LEU A 412 25.58 -19.92 -17.73
CA LEU A 412 26.93 -19.40 -17.66
C LEU A 412 27.31 -18.68 -18.96
N GLY A 413 27.55 -17.36 -18.86
CA GLY A 413 27.96 -16.52 -19.98
C GLY A 413 26.87 -16.21 -21.02
N GLN A 414 25.62 -16.59 -20.77
CA GLN A 414 24.49 -16.33 -21.66
C GLN A 414 23.59 -15.22 -21.10
N TYR A 415 23.18 -14.28 -21.96
CA TYR A 415 22.16 -13.29 -21.60
C TYR A 415 20.75 -13.85 -21.84
N GLY A 416 19.77 -13.34 -21.09
CA GLY A 416 18.35 -13.65 -21.30
C GLY A 416 17.84 -14.93 -20.64
N PHE A 417 18.67 -15.73 -19.96
CA PHE A 417 18.18 -16.89 -19.19
C PHE A 417 17.22 -16.45 -18.07
N LEU A 418 17.62 -15.47 -17.25
CA LEU A 418 16.76 -14.91 -16.19
C LEU A 418 15.46 -14.31 -16.78
N ALA A 419 15.55 -13.61 -17.90
CA ALA A 419 14.37 -13.04 -18.56
C ALA A 419 13.37 -14.12 -18.98
N LYS A 420 13.85 -15.26 -19.52
CA LYS A 420 12.99 -16.39 -19.87
C LYS A 420 12.34 -17.03 -18.66
N VAL A 421 13.08 -17.20 -17.56
CA VAL A 421 12.53 -17.76 -16.33
C VAL A 421 11.42 -16.86 -15.79
N PHE A 422 11.65 -15.54 -15.67
CA PHE A 422 10.64 -14.63 -15.15
C PHE A 422 9.45 -14.42 -16.10
N ALA A 423 9.63 -14.56 -17.41
CA ALA A 423 8.52 -14.54 -18.37
C ALA A 423 7.54 -15.70 -18.14
N ILE A 424 8.03 -16.90 -17.80
CA ILE A 424 7.16 -18.05 -17.46
C ILE A 424 6.31 -17.74 -16.22
N PHE A 425 6.89 -17.12 -15.19
CA PHE A 425 6.13 -16.73 -13.99
C PHE A 425 5.10 -15.63 -14.29
N GLU A 426 5.43 -14.67 -15.16
CA GLU A 426 4.52 -13.62 -15.62
C GLU A 426 3.33 -14.21 -16.40
N ASP A 427 3.59 -15.09 -17.37
CA ASP A 427 2.57 -15.74 -18.19
C ASP A 427 1.59 -16.58 -17.33
N LEU A 428 2.08 -17.18 -16.26
CA LEU A 428 1.29 -17.97 -15.30
C LEU A 428 0.65 -17.15 -14.18
N GLY A 429 0.96 -15.85 -14.10
CA GLY A 429 0.44 -14.95 -13.07
C GLY A 429 0.88 -15.35 -11.66
N ILE A 430 2.14 -15.77 -11.50
CA ILE A 430 2.72 -16.20 -10.22
C ILE A 430 3.75 -15.18 -9.76
N SER A 431 3.54 -14.65 -8.56
CA SER A 431 4.49 -13.71 -7.95
C SER A 431 5.64 -14.44 -7.29
N VAL A 432 6.86 -14.01 -7.62
CA VAL A 432 8.10 -14.43 -6.95
C VAL A 432 8.40 -13.46 -5.80
N ASP A 433 8.94 -13.99 -4.71
CA ASP A 433 9.25 -13.26 -3.47
C ASP A 433 10.77 -13.02 -3.35
N VAL A 434 11.54 -14.02 -2.91
CA VAL A 434 12.99 -13.92 -2.70
C VAL A 434 13.74 -14.60 -3.84
N VAL A 435 14.86 -14.01 -4.26
CA VAL A 435 15.71 -14.51 -5.34
C VAL A 435 17.17 -14.60 -4.87
N ALA A 436 17.86 -15.66 -5.26
CA ALA A 436 19.30 -15.85 -5.12
C ALA A 436 19.87 -16.57 -6.34
N THR A 437 21.08 -16.22 -6.73
CA THR A 437 21.74 -16.74 -7.94
C THR A 437 23.12 -17.26 -7.63
N SER A 438 23.51 -18.35 -8.31
CA SER A 438 24.91 -18.76 -8.51
C SER A 438 25.29 -18.57 -9.99
N GLU A 439 26.45 -19.08 -10.40
CA GLU A 439 26.91 -19.07 -11.80
C GLU A 439 26.03 -19.92 -12.72
N VAL A 440 25.40 -20.98 -12.19
CA VAL A 440 24.65 -21.98 -12.97
C VAL A 440 23.28 -22.31 -12.38
N SER A 441 22.87 -21.64 -11.30
CA SER A 441 21.58 -21.86 -10.66
C SER A 441 20.89 -20.58 -10.23
N LEU A 442 19.57 -20.66 -10.17
CA LEU A 442 18.66 -19.64 -9.68
C LEU A 442 17.73 -20.29 -8.66
N SER A 443 17.76 -19.81 -7.42
CA SER A 443 16.85 -20.24 -6.37
C SER A 443 15.85 -19.13 -6.09
N LEU A 444 14.57 -19.50 -5.98
CA LEU A 444 13.43 -18.58 -5.88
C LEU A 444 12.46 -19.04 -4.81
N THR A 445 11.81 -18.12 -4.11
CA THR A 445 10.62 -18.42 -3.31
C THR A 445 9.37 -17.82 -3.94
N LEU A 446 8.24 -18.50 -3.77
CA LEU A 446 6.95 -18.04 -4.30
C LEU A 446 6.14 -17.34 -3.21
N ASP A 447 5.37 -16.31 -3.58
CA ASP A 447 4.33 -15.80 -2.70
C ASP A 447 3.21 -16.84 -2.60
N PRO A 448 2.95 -17.41 -1.41
CA PRO A 448 1.86 -18.39 -1.25
C PRO A 448 0.49 -17.78 -1.57
N SER A 449 0.35 -16.46 -1.61
CA SER A 449 -0.91 -15.80 -1.95
C SER A 449 -0.85 -15.16 -3.34
N LYS A 450 -1.72 -15.58 -4.27
CA LYS A 450 -2.14 -14.68 -5.35
C LYS A 450 -2.72 -13.40 -4.71
N LEU A 451 -2.83 -12.30 -5.46
CA LEU A 451 -3.36 -11.00 -4.98
C LEU A 451 -4.57 -11.14 -4.04
N TRP A 452 -5.37 -12.20 -4.22
CA TRP A 452 -6.47 -12.60 -3.36
C TRP A 452 -6.41 -14.08 -2.93
N SER A 453 -5.90 -14.32 -1.74
CA SER A 453 -6.40 -15.32 -0.77
C SER A 453 -6.59 -16.79 -1.21
N ARG A 454 -5.88 -17.31 -2.20
CA ARG A 454 -5.76 -18.77 -2.39
C ARG A 454 -4.30 -19.15 -2.43
N GLU A 455 -3.97 -20.20 -1.69
CA GLU A 455 -2.72 -20.91 -1.87
C GLU A 455 -2.62 -21.43 -3.32
N LEU A 456 -1.41 -21.42 -3.87
CA LEU A 456 -1.15 -22.10 -5.14
C LEU A 456 -1.52 -23.56 -4.98
N ILE A 457 -2.43 -24.05 -5.81
CA ILE A 457 -2.79 -25.47 -5.77
C ILE A 457 -1.69 -26.29 -6.42
N GLN A 458 -1.60 -27.57 -6.06
CA GLN A 458 -0.56 -28.46 -6.59
C GLN A 458 -0.49 -28.45 -8.12
N GLN A 459 -1.63 -28.37 -8.81
CA GLN A 459 -1.69 -28.29 -10.28
C GLN A 459 -0.98 -27.04 -10.85
N GLU A 460 -1.04 -25.89 -10.17
CA GLU A 460 -0.35 -24.67 -10.61
C GLU A 460 1.16 -24.80 -10.42
N LEU A 461 1.58 -25.46 -9.34
CA LEU A 461 2.99 -25.74 -9.07
C LEU A 461 3.57 -26.74 -10.07
N ASP A 462 2.85 -27.83 -10.35
CA ASP A 462 3.25 -28.84 -11.32
C ASP A 462 3.43 -28.21 -12.70
N HIS A 463 2.50 -27.34 -13.12
CA HIS A 463 2.57 -26.66 -14.40
C HIS A 463 3.77 -25.71 -14.52
N VAL A 464 4.11 -24.97 -13.46
CA VAL A 464 5.34 -24.15 -13.42
C VAL A 464 6.58 -25.01 -13.61
N VAL A 465 6.64 -26.15 -12.91
CA VAL A 465 7.79 -27.07 -12.99
C VAL A 465 7.91 -27.62 -14.42
N GLU A 466 6.82 -28.08 -15.03
CA GLU A 466 6.80 -28.57 -16.41
C GLU A 466 7.32 -27.53 -17.42
N GLU A 467 6.91 -26.26 -17.30
CA GLU A 467 7.37 -25.19 -18.19
C GLU A 467 8.86 -24.86 -17.99
N LEU A 468 9.33 -24.83 -16.74
CA LEU A 468 10.73 -24.55 -16.42
C LEU A 468 11.66 -25.71 -16.79
N GLU A 469 11.19 -26.96 -16.70
CA GLU A 469 11.96 -28.16 -17.06
C GLU A 469 12.32 -28.21 -18.56
N LYS A 470 11.63 -27.45 -19.41
CA LYS A 470 11.99 -27.28 -20.83
C LYS A 470 13.34 -26.59 -21.03
N ILE A 471 13.81 -25.82 -20.03
CA ILE A 471 15.00 -24.98 -20.14
C ILE A 471 16.06 -25.24 -19.06
N ALA A 472 15.72 -25.96 -17.98
CA ALA A 472 16.58 -26.21 -16.83
C ALA A 472 16.20 -27.49 -16.08
N VAL A 473 17.02 -27.90 -15.12
CA VAL A 473 16.64 -28.92 -14.13
C VAL A 473 16.02 -28.20 -12.94
N VAL A 474 14.81 -28.59 -12.53
CA VAL A 474 14.05 -27.90 -11.49
C VAL A 474 13.88 -28.81 -10.28
N LYS A 475 14.05 -28.26 -9.07
CA LYS A 475 13.70 -28.92 -7.82
C LYS A 475 12.71 -28.05 -7.07
N LEU A 476 11.56 -28.62 -6.74
CA LEU A 476 10.53 -27.97 -5.93
C LEU A 476 10.64 -28.45 -4.49
N LEU A 477 10.77 -27.50 -3.56
CA LEU A 477 10.95 -27.73 -2.13
C LEU A 477 9.86 -26.99 -1.36
N GLN A 478 8.85 -27.73 -0.91
CA GLN A 478 7.78 -27.23 -0.06
C GLN A 478 8.18 -27.20 1.43
N HIS A 479 7.33 -26.59 2.26
CA HIS A 479 7.50 -26.53 3.71
C HIS A 479 8.81 -25.85 4.14
N ARG A 480 9.07 -24.68 3.55
CA ARG A 480 10.19 -23.81 3.91
C ARG A 480 9.68 -22.55 4.57
N SER A 481 10.54 -21.97 5.41
CA SER A 481 10.29 -20.73 6.10
C SER A 481 11.36 -19.70 5.74
N ILE A 482 10.95 -18.45 5.57
CA ILE A 482 11.85 -17.31 5.45
C ILE A 482 11.95 -16.63 6.82
N ILE A 483 13.16 -16.56 7.36
CA ILE A 483 13.50 -15.70 8.49
C ILE A 483 14.15 -14.44 7.92
N SER A 484 13.46 -13.31 8.06
CA SER A 484 13.96 -12.00 7.62
C SER A 484 14.47 -11.21 8.82
N LEU A 485 15.75 -10.83 8.76
CA LEU A 485 16.42 -9.99 9.75
C LEU A 485 16.40 -8.54 9.24
N ILE A 486 15.62 -7.69 9.89
CA ILE A 486 15.57 -6.26 9.57
C ILE A 486 16.46 -5.51 10.54
N GLY A 487 17.46 -4.80 10.04
CA GLY A 487 18.42 -4.11 10.89
C GLY A 487 19.28 -3.08 10.18
N ASN A 488 20.28 -2.59 10.91
CA ASN A 488 21.22 -1.61 10.42
C ASN A 488 22.21 -2.27 9.44
N VAL A 489 22.04 -1.99 8.15
CA VAL A 489 22.90 -2.51 7.08
C VAL A 489 24.38 -2.18 7.27
N GLN A 490 24.72 -1.10 7.98
CA GLN A 490 26.12 -0.74 8.29
C GLN A 490 26.79 -1.73 9.26
N ARG A 491 25.99 -2.53 9.98
CA ARG A 491 26.46 -3.57 10.91
C ARG A 491 26.16 -4.98 10.38
N SER A 492 25.99 -5.14 9.07
CA SER A 492 25.59 -6.41 8.44
C SER A 492 26.48 -7.59 8.80
N SER A 493 27.81 -7.42 8.80
CA SER A 493 28.75 -8.49 9.15
C SER A 493 28.54 -9.01 10.57
N LEU A 494 28.32 -8.12 11.53
CA LEU A 494 28.03 -8.48 12.92
C LEU A 494 26.68 -9.22 13.04
N ILE A 495 25.67 -8.77 12.30
CA ILE A 495 24.35 -9.43 12.29
C ILE A 495 24.48 -10.85 11.73
N LEU A 496 25.19 -11.02 10.61
CA LEU A 496 25.39 -12.32 9.98
C LEU A 496 26.21 -13.26 10.86
N GLU A 497 27.31 -12.79 11.46
CA GLU A 497 28.13 -13.58 12.39
C GLU A 497 27.29 -14.14 13.53
N LYS A 498 26.53 -13.27 14.23
CA LYS A 498 25.66 -13.69 15.34
C LYS A 498 24.56 -14.64 14.89
N ALA A 499 23.92 -14.35 13.75
CA ALA A 499 22.84 -15.20 13.23
C ALA A 499 23.34 -16.61 12.85
N PHE A 500 24.46 -16.70 12.13
CA PHE A 500 25.04 -17.99 11.74
C PHE A 500 25.65 -18.75 12.92
N HIS A 501 26.16 -18.06 13.95
CA HIS A 501 26.55 -18.70 15.20
C HIS A 501 25.36 -19.38 15.88
N VAL A 502 24.21 -18.68 15.96
CA VAL A 502 22.96 -19.24 16.51
C VAL A 502 22.51 -20.46 15.70
N PHE A 503 22.52 -20.38 14.37
CA PHE A 503 22.13 -21.51 13.52
C PHE A 503 23.06 -22.70 13.68
N HIS A 504 24.37 -22.47 13.71
CA HIS A 504 25.36 -23.52 13.92
C HIS A 504 25.14 -24.24 15.26
N THR A 505 24.98 -23.50 16.36
CA THR A 505 24.76 -24.08 17.70
C THR A 505 23.45 -24.86 17.80
N ASN A 506 22.42 -24.50 17.02
CA ASN A 506 21.15 -25.23 16.96
C ASN A 506 21.13 -26.35 15.90
N GLY A 507 22.21 -26.57 15.16
CA GLY A 507 22.27 -27.58 14.09
C GLY A 507 21.40 -27.26 12.87
N VAL A 508 21.09 -25.98 12.65
CA VAL A 508 20.20 -25.49 11.58
C VAL A 508 21.02 -25.20 10.33
N ASN A 509 20.57 -25.74 9.20
CA ASN A 509 21.19 -25.49 7.89
C ASN A 509 20.38 -24.47 7.10
N VAL A 510 20.96 -23.29 6.87
CA VAL A 510 20.37 -22.29 5.96
C VAL A 510 20.51 -22.77 4.52
N GLN A 511 19.39 -22.82 3.80
CA GLN A 511 19.32 -23.38 2.45
C GLN A 511 19.51 -22.32 1.37
N MET A 512 19.10 -21.08 1.66
CA MET A 512 19.22 -19.95 0.74
C MET A 512 19.37 -18.66 1.56
N ILE A 513 20.20 -17.75 1.04
CA ILE A 513 20.48 -16.44 1.62
C ILE A 513 20.22 -15.40 0.53
N SER A 514 19.50 -14.34 0.87
CA SER A 514 19.32 -13.19 -0.02
C SER A 514 19.47 -11.89 0.75
N GLN A 515 20.38 -11.03 0.29
CA GLN A 515 20.61 -9.70 0.83
C GLN A 515 20.86 -8.74 -0.34
N GLY A 516 20.06 -7.67 -0.41
CA GLY A 516 20.25 -6.61 -1.39
C GLY A 516 21.38 -5.65 -0.99
N ALA A 517 22.04 -5.04 -2.00
CA ALA A 517 23.24 -4.21 -1.82
C ALA A 517 23.10 -2.99 -0.88
N SER A 518 21.87 -2.52 -0.61
CA SER A 518 21.62 -1.38 0.29
C SER A 518 20.30 -1.53 1.04
N LYS A 519 19.88 -2.77 1.26
CA LYS A 519 18.63 -3.08 1.96
C LYS A 519 18.90 -3.39 3.42
N VAL A 520 17.96 -2.95 4.26
CA VAL A 520 17.94 -3.25 5.71
C VAL A 520 17.53 -4.69 6.00
N ASN A 521 17.15 -5.47 4.98
CA ASN A 521 16.66 -6.83 5.08
C ASN A 521 17.73 -7.86 4.66
N ILE A 522 17.83 -8.94 5.46
CA ILE A 522 18.56 -10.17 5.15
C ILE A 522 17.57 -11.33 5.30
N SER A 523 17.28 -12.04 4.21
CA SER A 523 16.35 -13.17 4.20
C SER A 523 17.11 -14.49 4.19
N LEU A 524 16.76 -15.37 5.12
CA LEU A 524 17.40 -16.67 5.35
C LEU A 524 16.33 -17.76 5.29
N ILE A 525 16.50 -18.74 4.40
CA ILE A 525 15.52 -19.82 4.22
C ILE A 525 15.95 -21.04 5.02
N VAL A 526 15.03 -21.56 5.83
CA VAL A 526 15.20 -22.75 6.69
C VAL A 526 14.01 -23.70 6.52
N ASN A 527 14.04 -24.88 7.14
CA ASN A 527 12.88 -25.76 7.16
C ASN A 527 11.78 -25.21 8.09
N ASP A 528 10.51 -25.49 7.79
CA ASP A 528 9.39 -25.00 8.62
C ASP A 528 9.43 -25.52 10.07
N ASN A 529 9.87 -26.75 10.27
CA ASN A 529 9.88 -27.40 11.58
C ASN A 529 10.88 -26.79 12.59
N GLU A 530 11.93 -26.13 12.11
CA GLU A 530 12.97 -25.50 12.93
C GLU A 530 12.82 -23.96 13.04
N ALA A 531 11.93 -23.37 12.24
CA ALA A 531 11.87 -21.92 12.05
C ALA A 531 11.50 -21.14 13.31
N GLU A 532 10.54 -21.61 14.10
CA GLU A 532 10.18 -20.94 15.37
C GLU A 532 11.32 -20.98 16.40
N GLN A 533 11.98 -22.12 16.51
CA GLN A 533 13.12 -22.28 17.41
C GLN A 533 14.24 -21.31 17.02
N CYS A 534 14.52 -21.19 15.72
CA CYS A 534 15.45 -20.22 15.18
C CYS A 534 15.10 -18.79 15.59
N VAL A 535 13.84 -18.37 15.42
CA VAL A 535 13.39 -17.02 15.80
C VAL A 535 13.58 -16.78 17.30
N ARG A 536 13.22 -17.73 18.16
CA ARG A 536 13.40 -17.61 19.63
C ARG A 536 14.88 -17.49 20.01
N ALA A 537 15.74 -18.30 19.41
CA ALA A 537 17.18 -18.29 19.68
C ALA A 537 17.85 -16.99 19.18
N LEU A 538 17.50 -16.55 17.97
CA LEU A 538 17.96 -15.27 17.42
C LEU A 538 17.51 -14.11 18.30
N HIS A 539 16.24 -14.07 18.69
CA HIS A 539 15.71 -13.00 19.53
C HIS A 539 16.46 -12.90 20.86
N SER A 540 16.72 -14.03 21.51
CA SER A 540 17.49 -14.09 22.76
C SER A 540 18.91 -13.51 22.60
N VAL A 541 19.60 -13.80 21.50
CA VAL A 541 20.96 -13.30 21.25
C VAL A 541 20.99 -11.82 20.89
N PHE A 542 20.00 -11.33 20.14
CA PHE A 542 19.98 -9.94 19.65
C PHE A 542 19.38 -8.94 20.63
N PHE A 543 18.38 -9.34 21.42
CA PHE A 543 17.60 -8.42 22.26
C PHE A 543 17.74 -8.66 23.76
N VAL A 544 18.01 -9.91 24.20
CA VAL A 544 18.09 -10.25 25.64
C VAL A 544 19.52 -10.23 26.18
N THR A 545 20.50 -10.65 25.39
CA THR A 545 21.88 -10.79 25.88
C THR A 545 22.56 -9.41 25.99
N ASP A 546 22.88 -9.00 27.22
CA ASP A 546 23.35 -7.65 27.60
C ASP A 546 24.72 -7.22 27.01
N GLU A 547 25.39 -8.06 26.23
CA GLU A 547 26.71 -7.74 25.63
C GLU A 547 26.67 -6.51 24.70
N LEU A 548 25.51 -6.17 24.13
CA LEU A 548 25.37 -4.97 23.28
C LEU A 548 25.21 -3.65 24.07
N LYS A 549 25.03 -3.70 25.40
CA LYS A 549 25.03 -2.49 26.25
C LYS A 549 26.43 -2.15 26.78
N LEU A 550 27.37 -3.09 26.75
CA LEU A 550 28.69 -2.93 27.36
C LEU A 550 29.68 -2.12 26.50
N ASP A 551 29.45 -2.00 25.20
CA ASP A 551 30.22 -1.11 24.31
C ASP A 551 29.70 0.34 24.29
N ALA A 552 28.75 0.68 25.17
CA ALA A 552 28.12 2.00 25.27
C ALA A 552 28.42 2.72 26.60
N LYS A 553 29.63 2.53 27.13
CA LYS A 553 30.18 3.37 28.22
C LYS A 553 31.36 4.21 27.78
#